data_AF-Q3A7J3-F1
#
_entry.id   AF-Q3A7J3-F1
#
_cell.length_a   1.000
_cell.length_b   1.000
_cell.length_c   1.000
_cell.angle_alpha   90.00
_cell.angle_beta   90.00
_cell.angle_gamma   90.00
#
_symmetry.space_group_name_H-M   'P 1'
#
loop_
_entity.id
_entity.type
_entity.pdbx_description
1 polymer ?
#
loop_
_entity_poly.entity_id
_entity_poly.type
_entity_poly.pdbx_seq_one_letter_code
_entity_poly.pdbx_strand_id
1 'polypeptide(L)'
;MRSQSGFTLIELVVVIVILGILAAVAVPKYVDMKTEAEVAAADGVYGAAQSAAALAFAEQLVKESPELSLITTGQTLLDAMEETPEGWQADNTGAVGTDVVGICYEPATDNDCDGETYYINIEEVGTASKKAVLSKSW
;
A
#
# COMPACT_ATOMS: atom_id res chain seq x y z
N MET A 1 -15.96 -52.26 31.55
CA MET A 1 -14.96 -52.06 30.48
C MET A 1 -15.50 -50.99 29.55
N ARG A 2 -14.81 -49.84 29.41
CA ARG A 2 -15.22 -48.78 28.48
C ARG A 2 -14.80 -49.20 27.07
N SER A 3 -15.73 -49.18 26.12
CA SER A 3 -15.44 -49.42 24.71
C SER A 3 -14.57 -48.27 24.18
N GLN A 4 -13.33 -48.58 23.81
CA GLN A 4 -12.49 -47.66 23.05
C GLN A 4 -12.90 -47.83 21.57
N SER A 5 -13.77 -46.95 21.05
CA SER A 5 -14.03 -46.94 19.61
C SER A 5 -12.82 -46.32 18.92
N GLY A 6 -11.98 -47.16 18.32
CA GLY A 6 -10.89 -46.71 17.46
C GLY A 6 -11.44 -46.06 16.19
N PHE A 7 -10.78 -45.00 15.73
CA PHE A 7 -11.05 -44.37 14.44
C PHE A 7 -10.71 -45.35 13.31
N THR A 8 -11.57 -45.47 12.30
CA THR A 8 -11.30 -46.41 11.20
C THR A 8 -10.27 -45.82 10.24
N LEU A 9 -9.42 -46.68 9.65
CA LEU A 9 -8.47 -46.23 8.62
C LEU A 9 -9.19 -45.61 7.43
N ILE A 10 -10.39 -46.10 7.10
CA ILE A 10 -11.18 -45.57 5.99
C ILE A 10 -11.75 -44.18 6.27
N GLU A 11 -12.17 -43.87 7.50
CA GLU A 11 -12.54 -42.50 7.87
C GLU A 11 -11.38 -41.54 7.68
N LEU A 12 -10.18 -41.93 8.09
CA LEU A 12 -9.01 -41.05 7.96
C LEU A 12 -8.66 -40.79 6.49
N VAL A 13 -8.75 -41.81 5.63
CA VAL A 13 -8.51 -41.68 4.19
C VAL A 13 -9.56 -40.80 3.52
N VAL A 14 -10.85 -40.96 3.83
CA VAL A 14 -11.91 -40.11 3.28
C VAL A 14 -11.73 -38.65 3.69
N VAL A 15 -11.35 -38.39 4.95
CA VAL A 15 -11.15 -37.03 5.45
C VAL A 15 -10.02 -36.31 4.71
N ILE A 16 -8.86 -36.95 4.54
CA ILE A 16 -7.74 -36.33 3.81
C ILE A 16 -8.06 -36.11 2.33
N VAL A 17 -8.87 -36.99 1.71
CA VAL A 17 -9.31 -36.82 0.32
C VAL A 17 -10.22 -35.59 0.19
N ILE A 18 -11.19 -35.44 1.09
CA ILE A 18 -12.09 -34.27 1.10
C ILE A 18 -11.29 -32.98 1.36
N LEU A 19 -10.38 -32.98 2.34
CA LEU A 19 -9.51 -31.83 2.63
C LEU A 19 -8.60 -31.50 1.44
N GLY A 20 -8.10 -32.50 0.71
CA GLY A 20 -7.31 -32.30 -0.50
C GLY A 20 -8.08 -31.59 -1.61
N ILE A 21 -9.34 -31.99 -1.85
CA ILE A 21 -10.21 -31.33 -2.86
C ILE A 21 -10.53 -29.89 -2.44
N LEU A 22 -10.90 -29.69 -1.16
CA LEU A 22 -11.19 -28.36 -0.64
C LEU A 22 -9.98 -27.44 -0.71
N ALA A 23 -8.79 -27.94 -0.35
CA ALA A 23 -7.55 -27.17 -0.44
C ALA A 23 -7.23 -26.78 -1.88
N ALA A 24 -7.40 -27.68 -2.84
CA ALA A 24 -7.11 -27.42 -4.26
C ALA A 24 -7.94 -26.25 -4.83
N VAL A 25 -9.17 -26.04 -4.36
CA VAL A 25 -10.02 -24.92 -4.80
C VAL A 25 -9.92 -23.68 -3.90
N ALA A 26 -9.70 -23.87 -2.60
CA ALA A 26 -9.70 -22.77 -1.63
C ALA A 26 -8.39 -21.97 -1.66
N VAL A 27 -7.25 -22.63 -1.88
CA VAL A 27 -5.93 -21.97 -1.91
C VAL A 27 -5.82 -20.90 -3.00
N PRO A 28 -6.10 -21.16 -4.30
CA PRO A 28 -5.98 -20.12 -5.32
C PRO A 28 -6.91 -18.94 -5.03
N LYS A 29 -8.16 -19.22 -4.65
CA LYS A 29 -9.14 -18.17 -4.29
C LYS A 29 -8.70 -17.33 -3.10
N TYR A 30 -8.05 -17.93 -2.09
CA TYR A 30 -7.53 -17.20 -0.94
C TYR A 30 -6.37 -16.28 -1.33
N VAL A 31 -5.49 -16.70 -2.24
CA VAL A 31 -4.41 -15.87 -2.77
C VAL A 31 -4.98 -14.68 -3.53
N ASP A 32 -5.95 -14.90 -4.43
CA ASP A 32 -6.60 -13.83 -5.19
C ASP A 32 -7.26 -12.80 -4.25
N MET A 33 -8.02 -13.28 -3.26
CA MET A 33 -8.66 -12.41 -2.25
C MET A 33 -7.66 -11.60 -1.42
N LYS A 34 -6.48 -12.18 -1.12
CA LYS A 34 -5.42 -11.47 -0.41
C LYS A 34 -4.88 -10.31 -1.25
N THR A 35 -4.57 -10.57 -2.53
CA THR A 35 -4.09 -9.55 -3.46
C THR A 35 -5.14 -8.45 -3.68
N GLU A 36 -6.42 -8.80 -3.86
CA GLU A 36 -7.50 -7.81 -3.97
C GLU A 36 -7.63 -6.93 -2.72
N ALA A 37 -7.45 -7.51 -1.52
CA ALA A 37 -7.50 -6.76 -0.28
C ALA A 37 -6.31 -5.79 -0.13
N GLU A 38 -5.12 -6.20 -0.55
CA GLU A 38 -3.92 -5.35 -0.56
C GLU A 38 -4.08 -4.18 -1.54
N VAL A 39 -4.54 -4.44 -2.76
CA VAL A 39 -4.86 -3.40 -3.77
C VAL A 39 -5.90 -2.42 -3.22
N ALA A 40 -6.97 -2.92 -2.58
CA ALA A 40 -7.99 -2.06 -1.99
C ALA A 40 -7.45 -1.18 -0.85
N ALA A 41 -6.52 -1.69 -0.04
CA ALA A 41 -5.82 -0.91 0.98
C ALA A 41 -4.94 0.18 0.34
N ALA A 42 -4.18 -0.16 -0.70
CA ALA A 42 -3.35 0.79 -1.44
C ALA A 42 -4.19 1.87 -2.14
N ASP A 43 -5.35 1.51 -2.70
CA ASP A 43 -6.33 2.46 -3.23
C ASP A 43 -6.83 3.46 -2.17
N GLY A 44 -7.03 2.98 -0.94
CA GLY A 44 -7.37 3.83 0.20
C GLY A 44 -6.29 4.87 0.49
N VAL A 45 -5.02 4.44 0.48
CA VAL A 45 -3.87 5.32 0.66
C VAL A 45 -3.73 6.32 -0.48
N TYR A 46 -3.92 5.88 -1.73
CA TYR A 46 -3.92 6.77 -2.89
C TYR A 46 -5.00 7.86 -2.80
N GLY A 47 -6.21 7.52 -2.34
CA GLY A 47 -7.27 8.50 -2.09
C GLY A 47 -6.91 9.52 -0.99
N ALA A 48 -6.25 9.06 0.08
CA ALA A 48 -5.74 9.93 1.13
C ALA A 48 -4.64 10.88 0.61
N ALA A 49 -3.69 10.35 -0.17
CA ALA A 49 -2.61 11.11 -0.81
C ALA A 49 -3.15 12.19 -1.77
N GLN A 50 -4.17 11.87 -2.59
CA GLN A 50 -4.83 12.87 -3.44
C GLN A 50 -5.51 13.99 -2.64
N SER A 51 -6.14 13.61 -1.52
CA SER A 51 -6.82 14.56 -0.64
C SER A 51 -5.82 15.49 0.03
N ALA A 52 -4.72 14.94 0.53
CA ALA A 52 -3.58 15.69 1.08
C ALA A 52 -3.01 16.68 0.07
N ALA A 53 -2.74 16.24 -1.18
CA ALA A 53 -2.24 17.12 -2.23
C ALA A 53 -3.21 18.26 -2.58
N ALA A 54 -4.53 18.00 -2.55
CA ALA A 54 -5.54 19.03 -2.78
C ALA A 54 -5.62 20.04 -1.63
N LEU A 55 -5.54 19.58 -0.38
CA LEU A 55 -5.53 20.43 0.80
C LEU A 55 -4.27 21.30 0.85
N ALA A 56 -3.09 20.72 0.65
CA ALA A 56 -1.82 21.45 0.60
C ALA A 56 -1.86 22.58 -0.45
N PHE A 57 -2.43 22.31 -1.63
CA PHE A 57 -2.62 23.35 -2.64
C PHE A 57 -3.65 24.41 -2.23
N ALA A 58 -4.78 24.02 -1.64
CA ALA A 58 -5.79 24.96 -1.16
C ALA A 58 -5.25 25.89 -0.06
N GLU A 59 -4.47 25.35 0.87
CA GLU A 59 -3.82 26.14 1.92
C GLU A 59 -2.82 27.15 1.35
N GLN A 60 -2.07 26.76 0.32
CA GLN A 60 -1.15 27.64 -0.38
C GLN A 60 -1.86 28.84 -1.01
N LEU A 61 -3.04 28.62 -1.61
CA LEU A 61 -3.86 29.69 -2.19
C LEU A 61 -4.42 30.66 -1.13
N VAL A 62 -4.63 30.19 0.10
CA VAL A 62 -5.27 30.98 1.16
C VAL A 62 -4.26 31.77 1.98
N LYS A 63 -3.09 31.20 2.30
CA LYS A 63 -2.19 31.76 3.31
C LYS A 63 -1.08 32.67 2.75
N GLU A 64 -0.81 32.66 1.43
CA GLU A 64 0.39 33.32 0.83
C GLU A 64 1.69 33.08 1.64
N SER A 65 1.78 31.96 2.37
CA SER A 65 2.82 31.73 3.37
C SER A 65 3.80 30.68 2.84
N PRO A 66 5.11 30.99 2.74
CA PRO A 66 6.12 30.11 2.15
C PRO A 66 6.52 28.90 3.01
N GLU A 67 5.86 28.67 4.14
CA GLU A 67 6.24 27.68 5.17
C GLU A 67 5.41 26.38 5.10
N LEU A 68 4.34 26.34 4.30
CA LEU A 68 3.59 25.10 4.05
C LEU A 68 4.19 24.43 2.81
N SER A 69 4.86 23.30 3.07
CA SER A 69 5.62 22.60 2.03
C SER A 69 4.69 22.14 0.92
N LEU A 70 4.96 22.63 -0.30
CA LEU A 70 4.37 22.07 -1.51
C LEU A 70 4.74 20.60 -1.61
N ILE A 71 3.82 19.79 -2.14
CA ILE A 71 4.09 18.38 -2.44
C ILE A 71 5.14 18.32 -3.55
N THR A 72 6.39 18.13 -3.17
CA THR A 72 7.56 18.18 -4.06
C THR A 72 8.41 16.91 -3.99
N THR A 73 8.24 16.15 -2.92
CA THR A 73 8.89 14.86 -2.67
C THR A 73 7.90 13.88 -2.05
N GLY A 74 8.24 12.59 -2.10
CA GLY A 74 7.56 11.55 -1.33
C GLY A 74 7.38 11.90 0.15
N GLN A 75 8.43 12.43 0.78
CA GLN A 75 8.36 12.82 2.19
C GLN A 75 7.35 13.93 2.44
N THR A 76 7.33 14.98 1.60
CA THR A 76 6.33 16.05 1.73
C THR A 76 4.91 15.56 1.46
N LEU A 77 4.74 14.50 0.66
CA LEU A 77 3.45 13.84 0.45
C LEU A 77 3.00 13.08 1.70
N LEU A 78 3.90 12.33 2.34
CA LEU A 78 3.62 11.65 3.60
C LEU A 78 3.31 12.64 4.72
N ASP A 79 4.08 13.72 4.84
CA ASP A 79 3.90 14.73 5.88
C ASP A 79 2.58 15.52 5.70
N ALA A 80 2.07 15.62 4.46
CA ALA A 80 0.80 16.26 4.17
C ALA A 80 -0.41 15.36 4.45
N MET A 81 -0.20 14.06 4.62
CA MET A 81 -1.23 13.13 5.06
C MET A 81 -1.39 13.22 6.58
N GLU A 82 -2.63 13.17 7.08
CA GLU A 82 -2.93 13.31 8.52
C GLU A 82 -2.29 12.21 9.37
N GLU A 83 -2.16 11.01 8.80
CA GLU A 83 -1.44 9.88 9.38
C GLU A 83 -0.68 9.16 8.25
N THR A 84 0.59 8.86 8.48
CA THR A 84 1.40 8.04 7.56
C THR A 84 0.96 6.58 7.70
N PRO A 85 0.39 5.97 6.65
CA PRO A 85 -0.06 4.59 6.74
C PRO A 85 1.12 3.64 6.98
N GLU A 86 0.94 2.64 7.85
CA GLU A 86 2.02 1.71 8.20
C GLU A 86 2.57 1.00 6.94
N GLY A 87 3.90 0.96 6.82
CA GLY A 87 4.60 0.35 5.68
C GLY A 87 4.71 1.24 4.43
N TRP A 88 4.11 2.44 4.42
CA TRP A 88 4.33 3.42 3.36
C TRP A 88 5.51 4.33 3.69
N GLN A 89 6.41 4.50 2.73
CA GLN A 89 7.62 5.30 2.88
C GLN A 89 7.87 6.16 1.64
N ALA A 90 8.75 7.15 1.77
CA ALA A 90 9.13 8.01 0.67
C ALA A 90 10.15 7.31 -0.23
N ASP A 91 9.97 7.43 -1.55
CA ASP A 91 10.88 6.83 -2.52
C ASP A 91 12.15 7.64 -2.76
N ASN A 92 13.23 7.19 -2.11
CA ASN A 92 14.53 7.84 -2.13
C ASN A 92 15.45 7.37 -3.28
N THR A 93 14.97 6.47 -4.14
CA THR A 93 15.78 5.83 -5.20
C THR A 93 16.11 6.78 -6.38
N GLY A 94 15.73 8.05 -6.25
CA GLY A 94 16.03 9.17 -7.16
C GLY A 94 17.13 10.16 -6.73
N ALA A 95 17.91 9.87 -5.67
CA ALA A 95 19.18 10.52 -5.26
C ALA A 95 19.14 11.66 -4.21
N VAL A 96 20.28 11.76 -3.50
CA VAL A 96 20.77 12.99 -2.87
C VAL A 96 20.73 14.12 -3.91
N GLY A 97 19.72 15.00 -3.80
CA GLY A 97 19.78 16.35 -4.37
C GLY A 97 18.64 16.79 -5.27
N THR A 98 17.90 15.92 -5.97
CA THR A 98 16.79 16.33 -6.83
C THR A 98 15.91 15.12 -7.18
N ASP A 99 14.61 15.23 -6.86
CA ASP A 99 13.51 14.39 -7.37
C ASP A 99 13.31 13.02 -6.70
N VAL A 100 12.83 13.04 -5.45
CA VAL A 100 12.16 11.90 -4.79
C VAL A 100 10.79 11.68 -5.46
N VAL A 101 10.58 10.52 -6.09
CA VAL A 101 9.55 10.31 -7.15
C VAL A 101 8.16 9.98 -6.61
N GLY A 102 7.98 9.70 -5.32
CA GLY A 102 6.67 9.35 -4.81
C GLY A 102 6.71 8.69 -3.45
N ILE A 103 5.64 7.98 -3.12
CA ILE A 103 5.57 7.10 -1.95
C ILE A 103 5.32 5.68 -2.40
N CYS A 104 5.75 4.75 -1.59
CA CYS A 104 6.01 3.39 -1.99
C CYS A 104 5.70 2.50 -0.77
N TYR A 105 5.18 1.28 -0.96
CA TYR A 105 4.86 0.33 0.10
C TYR A 105 5.86 -0.85 0.14
N GLU A 106 6.69 -0.91 1.19
CA GLU A 106 7.57 -2.06 1.47
C GLU A 106 7.18 -2.80 2.76
N PRO A 107 7.14 -4.14 2.74
CA PRO A 107 7.13 -4.94 3.96
C PRO A 107 8.54 -5.17 4.55
N ALA A 108 9.61 -4.54 4.03
CA ALA A 108 11.01 -4.79 4.42
C ALA A 108 11.79 -3.50 4.73
N THR A 109 12.83 -3.66 5.56
CA THR A 109 13.45 -2.64 6.44
C THR A 109 14.45 -1.68 5.78
N ASP A 110 14.37 -1.42 4.48
CA ASP A 110 15.26 -0.47 3.81
C ASP A 110 14.45 0.65 3.15
N ASN A 111 14.91 1.89 3.29
CA ASN A 111 14.15 3.10 2.87
C ASN A 111 14.26 3.38 1.36
N ASP A 112 14.51 2.34 0.55
CA ASP A 112 14.98 2.47 -0.84
C ASP A 112 14.01 1.85 -1.88
N CYS A 113 12.78 1.51 -1.50
CA CYS A 113 11.70 1.03 -2.39
C CYS A 113 12.10 0.03 -3.50
N ASP A 114 13.18 -0.74 -3.34
CA ASP A 114 13.85 -1.46 -4.43
C ASP A 114 13.23 -2.86 -4.70
N GLY A 115 12.20 -3.22 -3.92
CA GLY A 115 11.50 -4.52 -4.00
C GLY A 115 9.98 -4.42 -3.85
N GLU A 116 9.41 -3.24 -4.04
CA GLU A 116 8.04 -2.96 -3.61
C GLU A 116 6.93 -3.35 -4.59
N THR A 117 5.73 -3.55 -4.04
CA THR A 117 4.56 -4.03 -4.79
C THR A 117 3.61 -2.90 -5.20
N TYR A 118 3.62 -1.76 -4.51
CA TYR A 118 2.67 -0.66 -4.75
C TYR A 118 3.38 0.69 -4.71
N TYR A 119 3.18 1.51 -5.74
CA TYR A 119 3.75 2.85 -5.84
C TYR A 119 2.68 3.91 -6.09
N ILE A 120 2.90 5.08 -5.50
CA ILE A 120 2.19 6.32 -5.80
C ILE A 120 3.23 7.34 -6.25
N ASN A 121 3.26 7.60 -7.55
CA ASN A 121 4.23 8.51 -8.15
C ASN A 121 3.68 9.94 -8.14
N ILE A 122 4.59 10.90 -7.98
CA ILE A 122 4.32 12.31 -8.20
C ILE A 122 4.73 12.62 -9.64
N GLU A 123 3.76 12.68 -10.56
CA GLU A 123 4.02 12.97 -11.98
C GLU A 123 4.29 14.46 -12.22
N GLU A 124 3.63 15.31 -11.43
CA GLU A 124 3.89 16.75 -11.41
C GLU A 124 3.96 17.22 -9.97
N VAL A 125 5.05 17.90 -9.61
CA VAL A 125 5.18 18.49 -8.28
C VAL A 125 4.23 19.68 -8.11
N GLY A 126 3.77 19.86 -6.88
CA GLY A 126 3.00 21.03 -6.46
C GLY A 126 3.83 22.29 -6.55
N THR A 127 3.22 23.37 -7.04
CA THR A 127 3.81 24.72 -7.06
C THR A 127 2.80 25.72 -6.52
N ALA A 128 3.22 26.96 -6.30
CA ALA A 128 2.31 28.04 -5.89
C ALA A 128 1.11 28.26 -6.84
N SER A 129 1.20 27.78 -8.10
CA SER A 129 0.17 27.95 -9.12
C SER A 129 -0.46 26.65 -9.62
N LYS A 130 0.04 25.49 -9.18
CA LYS A 130 -0.45 24.18 -9.64
C LYS A 130 -0.46 23.16 -8.50
N LYS A 131 -1.53 22.38 -8.41
CA LYS A 131 -1.61 21.21 -7.53
C LYS A 131 -0.68 20.11 -8.05
N ALA A 132 -0.11 19.31 -7.15
CA ALA A 132 0.58 18.09 -7.54
C ALA A 132 -0.36 17.08 -8.24
N VAL A 133 0.20 16.33 -9.19
CA VAL A 133 -0.47 15.25 -9.92
C VAL A 133 0.13 13.94 -9.48
N LEU A 134 -0.73 13.01 -9.05
CA LEU A 134 -0.32 11.71 -8.55
C LEU A 134 -0.82 10.61 -9.48
N SER A 135 0.02 9.63 -9.76
CA SER A 135 -0.37 8.37 -10.39
C SER A 135 -0.04 7.18 -9.50
N LYS A 136 -0.53 6.02 -9.88
CA LYS A 136 -0.44 4.80 -9.07
C LYS A 136 0.00 3.63 -9.93
N SER A 137 0.83 2.74 -9.39
CA SER A 137 1.35 1.57 -10.07
C SER A 137 1.35 0.37 -9.14
N TRP A 138 0.60 -0.66 -9.54
CA TRP A 138 0.55 -1.99 -8.94
C TRP A 138 0.04 -2.99 -9.96
#